data_AF-J9F9D7-F1
#
_entry.id   AF-J9F9D7-F1
#
_cell.length_a   1.000
_cell.length_b   1.000
_cell.length_c   1.000
_cell.angle_alpha   90.00
_cell.angle_beta   90.00
_cell.angle_gamma   90.00
#
_symmetry.space_group_name_H-M   'P 1'
#
loop_
_entity.id
_entity.type
_entity.pdbx_description
1 polymer ?
#
loop_
_entity_poly.entity_id
_entity_poly.type
_entity_poly.pdbx_seq_one_letter_code
_entity_poly.pdbx_strand_id
1 'polypeptide(L)'
;MTSLPSCSRTIMSLFHNLSINSRKFDQIFFKKNAIGNHFLCTVSEGTIIFDREAKRIQRNRAAQLDDYNVCQYVKDEIAYRVADKVFDLTKFNDICIDIGCGSGHIATNLIK
;
A
#
# COMPACT_ATOMS: atom_id res chain seq x y z
N MET A 1 -22.56 -37.70 3.82
CA MET A 1 -22.64 -36.65 2.78
C MET A 1 -23.65 -35.62 3.25
N THR A 2 -23.19 -34.53 3.85
CA THR A 2 -24.04 -33.46 4.39
C THR A 2 -23.51 -32.14 3.86
N SER A 3 -24.30 -31.52 2.98
CA SER A 3 -24.00 -30.29 2.25
C SER A 3 -23.93 -29.07 3.19
N LEU A 4 -22.88 -28.26 3.06
CA LEU A 4 -22.79 -26.93 3.69
C LEU A 4 -23.86 -25.98 3.11
N PRO A 5 -24.50 -25.12 3.92
CA PRO A 5 -25.35 -24.06 3.40
C PRO A 5 -24.51 -22.89 2.86
N SER A 6 -25.06 -22.27 1.81
CA SER A 6 -24.49 -21.17 1.04
C SER A 6 -24.30 -19.89 1.86
N CYS A 7 -23.18 -19.21 1.60
CA CYS A 7 -22.87 -17.88 2.14
C CYS A 7 -23.89 -16.83 1.66
N SER A 8 -24.93 -16.58 2.44
CA SER A 8 -25.76 -15.38 2.29
C SER A 8 -25.10 -14.24 3.09
N ARG A 9 -24.50 -13.29 2.36
CA ARG A 9 -23.96 -12.05 2.93
C ARG A 9 -25.11 -11.06 3.06
N THR A 10 -25.62 -10.86 4.27
CA THR A 10 -26.50 -9.72 4.57
C THR A 10 -26.19 -9.21 5.97
N ILE A 11 -26.26 -7.88 6.10
CA ILE A 11 -26.12 -7.03 7.29
C ILE A 11 -24.74 -6.38 7.43
N MET A 12 -24.66 -5.13 6.96
CA MET A 12 -24.51 -4.00 7.90
C MET A 12 -25.06 -2.73 7.25
N SER A 13 -26.28 -2.36 7.64
CA SER A 13 -26.82 -1.02 7.53
C SER A 13 -26.15 -0.09 8.56
N LEU A 14 -26.19 1.22 8.27
CA LEU A 14 -25.66 2.36 9.04
C LEU A 14 -24.21 2.75 8.77
N PHE A 15 -24.03 3.59 7.76
CA PHE A 15 -23.37 4.89 7.93
C PHE A 15 -24.07 5.91 7.02
N HIS A 16 -25.31 6.26 7.38
CA HIS A 16 -25.91 7.50 6.93
C HIS A 16 -25.31 8.63 7.78
N ASN A 17 -24.91 9.72 7.14
CA ASN A 17 -24.49 10.99 7.76
C ASN A 17 -23.12 11.01 8.46
N LEU A 18 -22.06 11.18 7.66
CA LEU A 18 -20.98 12.09 8.03
C LEU A 18 -20.87 13.16 6.95
N SER A 19 -21.46 14.32 7.23
CA SER A 19 -21.20 15.57 6.54
C SER A 19 -19.74 15.93 6.77
N ILE A 20 -18.86 15.54 5.85
CA ILE A 20 -17.46 15.94 5.88
C ILE A 20 -17.38 17.29 5.17
N ASN A 21 -17.30 18.30 6.02
CA ASN A 21 -17.07 19.70 5.72
C ASN A 21 -15.91 19.86 4.70
N SER A 22 -16.26 20.18 3.45
CA SER A 22 -15.35 20.39 2.35
C SER A 22 -14.57 21.69 2.56
N ARG A 23 -13.50 21.65 3.34
CA ARG A 23 -12.49 22.72 3.32
C ARG A 23 -11.80 22.67 1.97
N LYS A 24 -12.05 23.72 1.18
CA LYS A 24 -11.46 24.07 -0.11
C LYS A 24 -9.97 23.71 -0.14
N PHE A 25 -9.63 22.58 -0.75
CA PHE A 25 -8.38 22.47 -1.48
C PHE A 25 -8.72 22.84 -2.90
N ASP A 26 -8.13 23.94 -3.36
CA ASP A 26 -8.31 24.44 -4.72
C ASP A 26 -8.19 23.29 -5.71
N GLN A 27 -9.18 23.22 -6.60
CA GLN A 27 -9.30 22.18 -7.61
C GLN A 27 -8.07 22.22 -8.50
N ILE A 28 -7.05 21.42 -8.17
CA ILE A 28 -6.13 20.92 -9.18
C ILE A 28 -6.99 19.95 -10.00
N PHE A 29 -7.72 20.51 -10.95
CA PHE A 29 -8.41 19.77 -11.97
C PHE A 29 -7.32 19.10 -12.80
N PHE A 30 -6.91 17.90 -12.37
CA PHE A 30 -6.18 16.99 -13.24
C PHE A 30 -7.14 16.68 -14.37
N LYS A 31 -7.01 17.45 -15.45
CA LYS A 31 -7.62 17.16 -16.74
C LYS A 31 -7.21 15.73 -17.04
N LYS A 32 -8.14 14.79 -16.83
CA LYS A 32 -8.03 13.42 -17.32
C LYS A 32 -8.12 13.56 -18.83
N ASN A 33 -7.02 13.98 -19.45
CA ASN A 33 -6.82 13.70 -20.85
C ASN A 33 -6.97 12.19 -20.95
N ALA A 34 -7.94 11.74 -21.74
CA ALA A 34 -8.00 10.38 -22.21
C ALA A 34 -6.76 10.16 -23.07
N ILE A 35 -5.61 10.02 -22.40
CA ILE A 35 -4.39 9.53 -23.00
C ILE A 35 -4.77 8.09 -23.32
N GLY A 36 -4.96 7.80 -24.60
CA GLY A 36 -5.22 6.45 -25.07
C GLY A 36 -4.26 5.49 -24.37
N ASN A 37 -4.75 4.31 -24.01
CA ASN A 37 -4.04 3.29 -23.25
C ASN A 37 -2.81 2.72 -24.00
N HIS A 38 -1.92 3.55 -24.53
CA HIS A 38 -0.55 3.16 -24.72
C HIS A 38 0.11 3.18 -23.35
N PHE A 39 -0.10 2.08 -22.63
CA PHE A 39 0.82 1.64 -21.61
C PHE A 39 2.22 1.71 -22.23
N LEU A 40 3.01 2.73 -21.88
CA LEU A 40 4.45 2.77 -22.17
C LEU A 40 5.14 1.77 -21.25
N CYS A 41 4.75 0.51 -21.37
CA CYS A 41 5.36 -0.62 -20.71
C CYS A 41 5.95 -1.46 -21.82
N THR A 42 7.22 -1.79 -21.70
CA THR A 42 8.00 -2.56 -22.69
C THR A 42 7.56 -4.03 -22.80
N VAL A 43 6.39 -4.40 -22.24
CA VAL A 43 5.88 -5.77 -22.22
C VAL A 43 4.75 -5.94 -23.20
N SER A 44 4.81 -7.05 -23.94
CA SER A 44 3.85 -7.42 -24.98
C SER A 44 2.43 -7.54 -24.43
N GLU A 45 1.47 -7.13 -25.26
CA GLU A 45 0.03 -7.02 -25.00
C GLU A 45 -0.60 -8.30 -24.41
N GLY A 46 0.05 -9.45 -24.59
CA GLY A 46 -0.44 -10.77 -24.20
C GLY A 46 -0.16 -11.23 -22.76
N THR A 47 0.57 -10.48 -21.92
CA THR A 47 0.80 -10.93 -20.53
C THR A 47 0.77 -9.79 -19.53
N ILE A 48 -0.41 -9.47 -19.00
CA ILE A 48 -0.55 -8.62 -17.80
C ILE A 48 -0.18 -9.46 -16.58
N ILE A 49 1.11 -9.82 -16.46
CA ILE A 49 1.65 -10.58 -15.31
C ILE A 49 1.51 -9.76 -14.01
N PHE A 50 1.47 -8.44 -14.15
CA PHE A 50 1.46 -7.51 -13.03
C PHE A 50 0.28 -6.53 -13.12
N ASP A 51 -0.93 -7.03 -12.89
CA ASP A 51 -2.08 -6.16 -12.62
C ASP A 51 -1.88 -5.42 -11.29
N ARG A 52 -1.92 -4.08 -11.36
CA ARG A 52 -1.76 -3.20 -10.20
C ARG A 52 -2.92 -3.35 -9.23
N GLU A 53 -4.14 -3.52 -9.72
CA GLU A 53 -5.32 -3.66 -8.85
C GLU A 53 -5.30 -5.01 -8.13
N ALA A 54 -5.00 -6.11 -8.82
CA ALA A 54 -4.81 -7.41 -8.19
C ALA A 54 -3.76 -7.36 -7.07
N LYS A 55 -2.58 -6.76 -7.32
CA LYS A 55 -1.54 -6.60 -6.30
C LYS A 55 -1.98 -5.72 -5.12
N ARG A 56 -2.78 -4.67 -5.37
CA ARG A 56 -3.34 -3.82 -4.31
C ARG A 56 -4.31 -4.59 -3.42
N ILE A 57 -5.19 -5.39 -4.02
CA ILE A 57 -6.13 -6.24 -3.29
C ILE A 57 -5.39 -7.29 -2.46
N GLN A 58 -4.38 -7.94 -3.04
CA GLN A 58 -3.54 -8.93 -2.33
C GLN A 58 -2.86 -8.31 -1.10
N ARG A 59 -2.26 -7.12 -1.26
CA ARG A 59 -1.65 -6.38 -0.14
C ARG A 59 -2.66 -6.06 0.95
N ASN A 60 -3.82 -5.54 0.59
CA ASN A 60 -4.86 -5.17 1.56
C ASN A 60 -5.40 -6.38 2.31
N ARG A 61 -5.58 -7.52 1.64
CA ARG A 61 -5.99 -8.78 2.27
C ARG A 61 -4.94 -9.29 3.24
N ALA A 62 -3.67 -9.27 2.85
CA ALA A 62 -2.57 -9.67 3.73
C ALA A 62 -2.49 -8.79 4.99
N ALA A 63 -2.83 -7.50 4.89
CA ALA A 63 -2.89 -6.58 6.02
C ALA A 63 -4.07 -6.82 6.98
N GLN A 64 -5.07 -7.60 6.58
CA GLN A 64 -6.27 -7.91 7.38
C GLN A 64 -6.21 -9.29 8.06
N LEU A 65 -5.13 -10.06 7.85
CA LEU A 65 -4.96 -11.36 8.50
C LEU A 65 -4.69 -11.18 10.00
N ASP A 66 -5.23 -12.09 10.82
CA ASP A 66 -5.03 -12.06 12.27
C ASP A 66 -3.54 -12.18 12.65
N ASP A 67 -2.77 -12.96 11.88
CA ASP A 67 -1.33 -13.17 12.07
C ASP A 67 -0.45 -12.08 11.40
N TYR A 68 -1.03 -10.92 11.07
CA TYR A 68 -0.31 -9.83 10.40
C TYR A 68 1.00 -9.46 11.12
N ASN A 69 0.95 -9.36 12.46
CA ASN A 69 2.08 -8.98 13.29
C ASN A 69 3.19 -10.04 13.25
N VAL A 70 2.83 -11.33 13.28
CA VAL A 70 3.79 -12.44 13.19
C VAL A 70 4.50 -12.44 11.85
N CYS A 71 3.89 -11.90 10.79
CA CYS A 71 4.54 -11.79 9.48
C CYS A 71 5.47 -10.57 9.36
N GLN A 72 5.39 -9.58 10.27
CA GLN A 72 6.19 -8.35 10.16
C GLN A 72 7.63 -8.50 10.62
N TYR A 73 7.96 -9.49 11.46
CA TYR A 73 9.32 -9.61 12.05
C TYR A 73 10.45 -9.60 11.02
N VAL A 74 10.24 -10.22 9.84
CA VAL A 74 11.24 -10.23 8.76
C VAL A 74 11.49 -8.82 8.24
N LYS A 75 10.43 -8.01 8.13
CA LYS A 75 10.54 -6.61 7.70
C LYS A 75 11.20 -5.75 8.77
N ASP A 76 10.88 -5.98 10.04
CA ASP A 76 11.49 -5.27 11.17
C ASP A 76 13.00 -5.55 11.24
N GLU A 77 13.37 -6.81 11.07
CA GLU A 77 14.76 -7.23 10.99
C GLU A 77 15.48 -6.52 9.84
N ILE A 78 14.95 -6.65 8.62
CA ILE A 78 15.60 -6.06 7.43
C ILE A 78 15.71 -4.55 7.61
N ALA A 79 14.67 -3.92 8.15
CA ALA A 79 14.66 -2.50 8.44
C ALA A 79 15.75 -2.08 9.42
N TYR A 80 16.02 -2.89 10.46
CA TYR A 80 17.09 -2.63 11.41
C TYR A 80 18.46 -2.66 10.71
N ARG A 81 18.72 -3.69 9.89
CA ARG A 81 19.97 -3.80 9.12
C ARG A 81 20.14 -2.70 8.08
N VAL A 82 19.05 -2.26 7.45
CA VAL A 82 19.08 -1.16 6.48
C VAL A 82 19.38 0.15 7.19
N ALA A 83 18.77 0.41 8.35
CA ALA A 83 19.04 1.62 9.12
C ALA A 83 20.50 1.69 9.57
N ASP A 84 21.08 0.58 10.04
CA ASP A 84 22.51 0.50 10.40
C ASP A 84 23.42 0.92 9.24
N LYS A 85 23.15 0.40 8.04
CA LYS A 85 23.88 0.79 6.81
C LYS A 85 23.69 2.26 6.41
N VAL A 86 22.54 2.85 6.73
CA VAL A 86 22.32 4.28 6.49
C VAL A 86 23.21 5.11 7.43
N PHE A 87 23.44 4.66 8.66
CA PHE A 87 24.36 5.32 9.60
C PHE A 87 25.84 5.14 9.25
N ASP A 88 26.19 4.10 8.50
CA ASP A 88 27.56 3.92 7.96
C ASP A 88 27.92 4.94 6.86
N LEU A 89 26.93 5.66 6.31
CA LEU A 89 27.19 6.67 5.29
C LEU A 89 28.02 7.81 5.88
N THR A 90 29.18 8.07 5.27
CA THR A 90 30.08 9.16 5.67
C THR A 90 29.51 10.55 5.37
N LYS A 91 28.46 10.62 4.55
CA LYS A 91 27.77 11.84 4.15
C LYS A 91 26.53 12.03 4.99
N PHE A 92 26.41 13.20 5.61
CA PHE A 92 25.19 13.64 6.26
C PHE A 92 24.16 14.10 5.22
N ASN A 93 22.97 13.54 5.29
CA ASN A 93 21.83 13.90 4.46
C ASN A 93 20.75 14.50 5.37
N ASP A 94 20.48 15.79 5.24
CA ASP A 94 19.46 16.48 6.05
C ASP A 94 18.05 15.94 5.81
N ILE A 95 17.78 15.44 4.60
CA ILE A 95 16.48 14.92 4.19
C ILE A 95 16.68 13.58 3.49
N CYS A 96 15.95 12.56 3.95
CA CYS A 96 15.86 11.24 3.34
C CYS A 96 14.38 10.89 3.10
N ILE A 97 14.09 10.23 1.98
CA ILE A 97 12.73 9.80 1.61
C ILE A 97 12.76 8.32 1.26
N ASP A 98 11.96 7.52 1.98
CA ASP A 98 11.71 6.12 1.66
C ASP A 98 10.47 6.00 0.74
N ILE A 99 10.70 5.63 -0.53
CA ILE A 99 9.64 5.55 -1.54
C ILE A 99 8.98 4.18 -1.48
N GLY A 100 7.67 4.15 -1.23
CA GLY A 100 6.92 2.89 -1.16
C GLY A 100 7.10 2.16 0.17
N CYS A 101 7.44 2.90 1.23
CA CYS A 101 7.75 2.41 2.58
C CYS A 101 6.66 1.57 3.26
N GLY A 102 5.42 1.60 2.76
CA GLY A 102 4.29 0.88 3.35
C GLY A 102 4.06 1.31 4.81
N SER A 103 4.29 0.40 5.75
CA SER A 103 4.17 0.65 7.19
C SER A 103 5.37 1.40 7.80
N GLY A 104 6.42 1.69 7.03
CA GLY A 104 7.53 2.55 7.48
C GLY A 104 8.49 1.91 8.48
N HIS A 105 8.79 0.61 8.33
CA HIS A 105 9.67 -0.12 9.26
C HIS A 105 11.08 0.51 9.39
N ILE A 106 11.66 0.98 8.28
CA ILE A 106 13.00 1.60 8.28
C ILE A 106 13.00 2.90 9.08
N ALA A 107 11.97 3.73 8.91
CA ALA A 107 11.88 5.05 9.55
C ALA A 107 11.92 4.95 11.09
N THR A 108 11.36 3.88 11.66
CA THR A 108 11.37 3.63 13.11
C THR A 108 12.79 3.45 13.65
N ASN A 109 13.70 2.89 12.85
CA ASN A 109 15.08 2.62 13.24
C ASN A 109 16.05 3.76 12.89
N LEU A 110 15.58 4.78 12.17
CA LEU A 110 16.38 5.97 11.80
C LEU A 110 16.29 7.11 12.83
N ILE A 111 15.49 6.94 13.89
CA ILE A 111 15.36 7.91 14.98
C ILE A 111 16.51 7.68 15.96
N LYS A 112 17.25 8.75 16.24
CA LYS A 112 18.37 8.79 17.18
C LYS A 112 18.00 9.58 18.42
#